data_AF-A0A2Z7A506-F1
#
_entry.id   AF-A0A2Z7A506-F1
#
_cell.length_a   1.000
_cell.length_b   1.000
_cell.length_c   1.000
_cell.angle_alpha   90.00
_cell.angle_beta   90.00
_cell.angle_gamma   90.00
#
_symmetry.space_group_name_H-M   'P 1'
#
loop_
_entity.id
_entity.type
_entity.pdbx_description
1 polymer ?
#
loop_
_entity_poly.entity_id
_entity_poly.type
_entity_poly.pdbx_seq_one_letter_code
_entity_poly.pdbx_strand_id
1 'polypeptide(L)'
;MSNTNLDFDFEALRDLHDSVNDLLHSPATKLEIINRGNEKWAYEISEASLKMADSCAAAKDLLLMSKDHLQRLKSAFRRVSAASEADSAGNQFAPHRLPRKQLKKAILKRIQSIKGVKNEYLATATDDPNLVLVANLLSEVLVTILSIVKSLSSLISMPYPQEGRSKPMEMFKLKLTRMDSLLAWGKYDAAAALKRLEAVEVVVEDLEGELEQMFRRLIRTRASLLNIITS
;
A
#
# COMPACT_ATOMS: atom_id res chain seq x y z
N MET A 1 8.73 -23.09 1.46
CA MET A 1 7.29 -22.78 1.57
C MET A 1 7.19 -21.29 1.84
N SER A 2 6.59 -20.51 0.94
CA SER A 2 6.33 -19.08 1.17
C SER A 2 4.91 -18.80 0.71
N ASN A 3 3.97 -19.02 1.63
CA ASN A 3 2.60 -18.52 1.55
C ASN A 3 2.67 -16.99 1.52
N THR A 4 2.17 -16.37 0.45
CA THR A 4 1.87 -14.93 0.45
C THR A 4 0.36 -14.78 0.32
N ASN A 5 -0.34 -15.11 1.42
CA ASN A 5 -1.61 -14.48 1.72
C ASN A 5 -1.26 -13.04 2.12
N LEU A 6 -1.87 -12.04 1.49
CA LEU A 6 -1.77 -10.65 1.98
C LEU A 6 -2.68 -10.54 3.19
N ASP A 7 -2.27 -11.17 4.29
CA ASP A 7 -2.95 -11.08 5.57
C ASP A 7 -2.40 -9.83 6.25
N PHE A 8 -2.94 -8.68 5.85
CA PHE A 8 -2.72 -7.46 6.59
C PHE A 8 -3.61 -7.53 7.81
N ASP A 9 -3.01 -7.74 8.97
CA ASP A 9 -3.75 -7.64 10.23
C ASP A 9 -3.95 -6.16 10.59
N PHE A 10 -4.85 -5.51 9.84
CA PHE A 10 -5.19 -4.10 10.05
C PHE A 10 -5.91 -3.87 11.37
N GLU A 11 -6.55 -4.91 11.93
CA GLU A 11 -7.19 -4.86 13.24
C GLU A 11 -6.14 -4.80 14.36
N ALA A 12 -5.18 -5.74 14.37
CA ALA A 12 -4.09 -5.71 15.34
C ALA A 12 -3.25 -4.42 15.23
N LEU A 13 -2.94 -3.98 14.01
CA LEU A 13 -2.20 -2.74 13.79
C LEU A 13 -2.97 -1.51 14.29
N ARG A 14 -4.29 -1.50 14.10
CA ARG A 14 -5.18 -0.45 14.61
C ARG A 14 -5.19 -0.42 16.13
N ASP A 15 -5.38 -1.56 16.77
CA ASP A 15 -5.43 -1.68 18.23
C ASP A 15 -4.11 -1.27 18.88
N LEU A 16 -2.98 -1.68 18.28
CA LEU A 16 -1.66 -1.24 18.72
C LEU A 16 -1.50 0.28 18.59
N HIS A 17 -1.92 0.86 17.47
CA HIS A 17 -1.80 2.29 17.23
C HIS A 17 -2.68 3.12 18.16
N ASP A 18 -3.90 2.67 18.42
CA ASP A 18 -4.83 3.33 19.33
C ASP A 18 -4.30 3.23 20.77
N SER A 19 -3.78 2.06 21.18
CA SER A 19 -3.14 1.87 22.49
C SER A 19 -1.93 2.79 22.70
N VAL A 20 -1.05 2.92 21.70
CA VAL A 20 0.09 3.83 21.75
C VAL A 20 -0.36 5.29 21.82
N ASN A 21 -1.40 5.66 21.07
CA ASN A 21 -1.94 7.01 21.13
C ASN A 21 -2.47 7.32 22.54
N ASP A 22 -3.23 6.41 23.14
CA ASP A 22 -3.76 6.59 24.50
C ASP A 22 -2.64 6.69 25.53
N LEU A 23 -1.58 5.87 25.39
CA LEU A 23 -0.36 5.96 26.20
C LEU A 23 0.29 7.35 26.09
N LEU A 24 0.44 7.90 24.88
CA LEU A 24 1.04 9.22 24.64
C LEU A 24 0.16 10.38 25.13
N HIS A 25 -1.16 10.20 25.22
CA HIS A 25 -2.06 11.20 25.79
C HIS A 25 -2.06 11.21 27.33
N SER A 26 -1.54 10.16 27.97
CA SER A 26 -1.52 10.06 29.43
C SER A 26 -0.61 11.12 30.07
N PRO A 27 -1.07 11.86 31.09
CA PRO A 27 -0.24 12.79 31.84
C PRO A 27 1.00 12.13 32.46
N ALA A 28 0.90 10.86 32.86
CA ALA A 28 2.00 10.12 33.44
C ALA A 28 3.15 9.91 32.43
N THR A 29 2.82 9.45 31.22
CA THR A 29 3.78 9.26 30.13
C THR A 29 4.44 10.59 29.73
N LYS A 30 3.65 11.66 29.67
CA LYS A 30 4.16 13.01 29.39
C LYS A 30 5.20 13.44 30.43
N LEU A 31 4.89 13.31 31.72
CA LEU A 31 5.82 13.63 32.81
C LEU A 31 7.06 12.74 32.77
N GLU A 32 6.92 11.46 32.45
CA GLU A 32 8.05 10.54 32.35
C GLU A 32 9.00 10.92 31.20
N ILE A 33 8.48 11.28 30.03
CA ILE A 33 9.30 11.74 28.89
C ILE A 33 10.06 13.03 29.24
N ILE A 34 9.40 13.99 29.89
CA ILE A 34 10.03 15.26 30.30
C ILE A 34 11.09 15.01 31.38
N ASN A 35 10.76 14.27 32.45
CA ASN A 35 11.68 14.02 33.56
C ASN A 35 12.94 13.23 33.14
N ARG A 36 12.85 12.41 32.09
CA ARG A 36 13.98 11.65 31.53
C ARG A 36 14.79 12.44 30.51
N GLY A 37 14.38 13.66 30.13
CA GLY A 37 15.06 14.46 29.10
C GLY A 37 14.93 13.87 27.69
N ASN A 38 13.80 13.20 27.41
CA ASN A 38 13.54 12.51 26.14
C ASN A 38 12.83 13.40 25.11
N GLU A 39 12.90 14.73 25.23
CA GLU A 39 12.24 15.67 24.33
C GLU A 39 12.79 15.56 22.90
N LYS A 40 14.11 15.35 22.77
CA LYS A 40 14.74 15.11 21.48
C LYS A 40 14.19 13.85 20.81
N TRP A 41 14.05 12.77 21.56
CA TRP A 41 13.44 11.53 21.06
C TRP A 41 11.99 11.80 20.62
N ALA A 42 11.20 12.49 21.44
CA ALA A 42 9.81 12.79 21.13
C ALA A 42 9.68 13.65 19.85
N TYR A 43 10.59 14.60 19.65
CA TYR A 43 10.69 15.36 18.40
C TYR A 43 11.05 14.49 17.19
N GLU A 44 12.04 13.62 17.31
CA GLU A 44 12.46 12.71 16.22
C GLU A 44 11.34 11.74 15.82
N ILE A 45 10.62 11.18 16.79
CA ILE A 45 9.45 10.32 16.54
C ILE A 45 8.28 11.11 15.93
N SER A 46 8.09 12.36 16.35
CA SER A 46 7.09 13.26 15.76
C SER A 46 7.37 13.49 14.28
N GLU A 47 8.64 13.76 13.93
CA GLU A 47 9.09 13.92 12.54
C GLU A 47 8.98 12.61 11.73
N ALA A 48 9.32 11.47 12.35
CA ALA A 48 9.13 10.16 11.72
C ALA A 48 7.65 9.88 11.42
N SER A 49 6.75 10.19 12.36
CA SER A 49 5.30 10.03 12.20
C SER A 49 4.77 10.86 11.03
N LEU A 50 5.27 12.09 10.85
CA LEU A 50 4.93 12.93 9.70
C LEU A 50 5.40 12.32 8.38
N LYS A 51 6.66 11.88 8.30
CA LYS A 51 7.20 11.21 7.10
C LYS A 51 6.40 9.95 6.75
N MET A 52 5.89 9.23 7.74
CA MET A 52 5.00 8.07 7.52
C MET A 52 3.61 8.50 7.06
N ALA A 53 3.06 9.59 7.59
CA ALA A 53 1.78 10.12 7.13
C ALA A 53 1.86 10.55 5.65
N ASP A 54 2.90 11.28 5.26
CA ASP A 54 3.19 11.60 3.86
C ASP A 54 3.33 10.33 3.00
N SER A 55 3.83 9.26 3.62
CA SER A 55 3.95 7.96 2.97
C SER A 55 2.62 7.26 2.74
N CYS A 56 1.68 7.36 3.69
CA CYS A 56 0.30 6.91 3.51
C CYS A 56 -0.37 7.70 2.38
N ALA A 57 -0.26 9.03 2.38
CA ALA A 57 -0.85 9.88 1.36
C ALA A 57 -0.34 9.52 -0.05
N ALA A 58 0.97 9.41 -0.22
CA ALA A 58 1.55 9.03 -1.50
C ALA A 58 1.22 7.58 -1.92
N ALA A 59 1.04 6.66 -0.97
CA ALA A 59 0.59 5.29 -1.28
C ALA A 59 -0.88 5.27 -1.72
N LYS A 60 -1.74 6.09 -1.10
CA LYS A 60 -3.14 6.29 -1.50
C LYS A 60 -3.24 6.87 -2.90
N ASP A 61 -2.41 7.84 -3.26
CA ASP A 61 -2.35 8.37 -4.63
C ASP A 61 -2.02 7.26 -5.67
N LEU A 62 -1.13 6.33 -5.33
CA LEU A 62 -0.82 5.19 -6.19
C LEU A 62 -1.99 4.19 -6.31
N LEU A 63 -2.76 4.00 -5.24
CA LEU A 63 -4.01 3.21 -5.30
C LEU A 63 -5.03 3.87 -6.23
N LEU A 64 -5.22 5.18 -6.12
CA LEU A 64 -6.10 5.95 -7.02
C LEU A 64 -5.66 5.84 -8.48
N MET A 65 -4.36 5.98 -8.76
CA MET A 65 -3.81 5.75 -10.10
C MET A 65 -4.04 4.31 -10.59
N SER A 66 -3.94 3.33 -9.67
CA SER A 66 -4.19 1.92 -9.98
C SER A 66 -5.67 1.68 -10.29
N LYS A 67 -6.59 2.29 -9.53
CA LYS A 67 -8.03 2.24 -9.74
C LYS A 67 -8.44 2.83 -11.09
N ASP A 68 -7.91 3.99 -11.47
CA ASP A 68 -8.12 4.57 -12.81
C ASP A 68 -7.60 3.61 -13.92
N HIS A 69 -6.43 3.00 -13.72
CA HIS A 69 -5.90 2.01 -14.66
C HIS A 69 -6.82 0.79 -14.80
N LEU A 70 -7.32 0.25 -13.69
CA LEU A 70 -8.24 -0.89 -13.66
C LEU A 70 -9.57 -0.56 -14.34
N GLN A 71 -10.12 0.62 -14.12
CA GLN A 71 -11.37 1.08 -14.75
C GLN A 71 -11.23 1.22 -16.27
N ARG A 72 -10.09 1.75 -16.73
CA ARG A 72 -9.76 1.82 -18.15
C ARG A 72 -9.63 0.42 -18.76
N LEU A 73 -9.02 -0.54 -18.05
CA LEU A 73 -8.94 -1.93 -18.48
C LEU A 73 -10.32 -2.59 -18.53
N LYS A 74 -11.16 -2.43 -17.50
CA LYS A 74 -12.55 -2.94 -17.48
C LYS A 74 -13.33 -2.43 -18.69
N SER A 75 -13.21 -1.14 -18.99
CA SER A 75 -13.85 -0.54 -20.16
C SER A 75 -13.36 -1.16 -21.48
N ALA A 76 -12.06 -1.44 -21.60
CA ALA A 76 -11.51 -2.14 -22.77
C ALA A 76 -12.01 -3.58 -22.88
N PHE A 77 -12.04 -4.33 -21.78
CA PHE A 77 -12.58 -5.69 -21.77
C PHE A 77 -14.07 -5.74 -22.13
N ARG A 78 -14.87 -4.77 -21.66
CA ARG A 78 -16.28 -4.65 -22.05
C ARG A 78 -16.44 -4.41 -23.56
N ARG A 79 -15.59 -3.55 -24.16
CA ARG A 79 -15.59 -3.33 -25.62
C ARG A 79 -15.18 -4.58 -26.40
N VAL A 80 -14.16 -5.31 -25.95
CA VAL A 80 -13.76 -6.60 -26.56
C VAL A 80 -14.90 -7.62 -26.48
N SER A 81 -15.58 -7.71 -25.33
CA SER A 81 -16.71 -8.64 -25.14
C SER A 81 -17.94 -8.31 -26.00
N ALA A 82 -18.09 -7.07 -26.44
CA ALA A 82 -19.23 -6.61 -27.25
C ALA A 82 -18.92 -6.53 -28.75
N ALA A 83 -17.65 -6.63 -29.16
CA ALA A 83 -17.23 -6.53 -30.56
C ALA A 83 -17.45 -7.85 -31.31
N SER A 84 -17.94 -7.79 -32.56
CA SER A 84 -18.01 -8.95 -33.46
C SER A 84 -16.61 -9.35 -33.95
N GLU A 85 -16.41 -10.60 -34.40
CA GLU A 85 -15.09 -11.11 -34.79
C GLU A 85 -14.38 -10.25 -35.88
N ALA A 86 -15.15 -9.52 -36.71
CA ALA A 86 -14.63 -8.65 -37.77
C ALA A 86 -14.08 -7.28 -37.29
N ASP A 87 -14.54 -6.77 -36.14
CA ASP A 87 -14.15 -5.44 -35.60
C ASP A 87 -12.97 -5.49 -34.61
N SER A 88 -12.49 -6.71 -34.29
CA SER A 88 -11.52 -6.94 -33.20
C SER A 88 -10.05 -6.66 -33.58
N ALA A 89 -9.76 -6.28 -34.82
CA ALA A 89 -8.39 -6.16 -35.35
C ALA A 89 -7.58 -4.98 -34.78
N GLY A 90 -8.22 -4.02 -34.10
CA GLY A 90 -7.53 -2.93 -33.41
C GLY A 90 -6.93 -3.36 -32.08
N ASN A 91 -5.68 -2.96 -31.77
CA ASN A 91 -5.07 -3.15 -30.46
C ASN A 91 -5.81 -2.30 -29.40
N GLN A 92 -6.99 -2.75 -28.96
CA GLN A 92 -7.92 -2.04 -28.05
C GLN A 92 -7.27 -1.66 -26.71
N PHE A 93 -6.13 -2.28 -26.42
CA PHE A 93 -5.37 -2.08 -25.21
C PHE A 93 -4.07 -1.27 -25.40
N ALA A 94 -3.73 -0.86 -26.63
CA ALA A 94 -2.61 0.04 -26.91
C ALA A 94 -2.65 1.32 -26.04
N PRO A 95 -3.82 1.97 -25.82
CA PRO A 95 -3.91 3.17 -24.99
C PRO A 95 -3.49 2.95 -23.53
N HIS A 96 -3.47 1.71 -23.02
CA HIS A 96 -3.13 1.40 -21.63
C HIS A 96 -1.63 1.20 -21.40
N ARG A 97 -0.81 1.12 -22.46
CA ARG A 97 0.64 0.88 -22.34
C ARG A 97 1.36 2.01 -21.60
N LEU A 98 1.06 3.27 -21.95
CA LEU A 98 1.72 4.42 -21.34
C LEU A 98 1.29 4.63 -19.87
N PRO A 99 -0.01 4.66 -19.52
CA PRO A 99 -0.45 4.72 -18.13
C PRO A 99 0.15 3.62 -17.25
N ARG A 100 0.20 2.38 -17.75
CA ARG A 100 0.83 1.25 -17.04
C ARG A 100 2.32 1.48 -16.78
N LYS A 101 3.07 2.00 -17.76
CA LYS A 101 4.50 2.33 -17.61
C LYS A 101 4.70 3.44 -16.58
N GLN A 102 3.88 4.48 -16.61
CA GLN A 102 3.94 5.59 -15.66
C GLN A 102 3.65 5.11 -14.24
N LEU A 103 2.59 4.32 -14.05
CA LEU A 103 2.22 3.73 -12.77
C LEU A 103 3.34 2.81 -12.24
N LYS A 104 3.90 1.94 -13.08
CA LYS A 104 5.06 1.10 -12.71
C LYS A 104 6.24 1.94 -12.23
N LYS A 105 6.57 3.02 -12.93
CA LYS A 105 7.67 3.93 -12.56
C LYS A 105 7.37 4.59 -11.22
N ALA A 106 6.14 5.05 -11.00
CA ALA A 106 5.72 5.69 -9.76
C ALA A 106 5.79 4.72 -8.56
N ILE A 107 5.31 3.48 -8.73
CA ILE A 107 5.42 2.41 -7.71
C ILE A 107 6.88 2.13 -7.35
N LEU A 108 7.76 1.93 -8.34
CA LEU A 108 9.18 1.63 -8.08
C LEU A 108 9.88 2.79 -7.36
N LYS A 109 9.62 4.03 -7.78
CA LYS A 109 10.15 5.24 -7.10
C LYS A 109 9.69 5.29 -5.65
N ARG A 110 8.43 4.96 -5.39
CA ARG A 110 7.86 4.95 -4.03
C ARG A 110 8.46 3.85 -3.16
N ILE A 111 8.64 2.64 -3.67
CA ILE A 111 9.32 1.55 -2.96
C ILE A 111 10.73 1.97 -2.54
N GLN A 112 11.48 2.62 -3.43
CA GLN A 112 12.82 3.12 -3.13
C GLN A 112 12.80 4.21 -2.04
N SER A 113 11.88 5.17 -2.15
CA SER A 113 11.70 6.24 -1.15
C SER A 113 11.37 5.68 0.25
N ILE A 114 10.41 4.75 0.35
CA ILE A 114 10.02 4.14 1.63
C ILE A 114 11.18 3.34 2.25
N LYS A 115 11.98 2.64 1.45
CA LYS A 115 13.18 1.95 1.93
C LYS A 115 14.22 2.91 2.51
N GLY A 116 14.32 4.13 1.96
CA GLY A 116 15.16 5.19 2.52
C GLY A 116 14.71 5.60 3.92
N VAL A 117 13.39 5.84 4.10
CA VAL A 117 12.80 6.21 5.40
C VAL A 117 13.06 5.14 6.46
N LYS A 118 12.93 3.85 6.11
CA LYS A 118 13.16 2.74 7.05
C LYS A 118 14.56 2.73 7.66
N ASN A 119 15.57 3.10 6.87
CA ASN A 119 16.96 3.07 7.30
C ASN A 119 17.32 4.25 8.23
N GLU A 120 16.65 5.39 8.06
CA GLU A 120 16.84 6.57 8.91
C GLU A 120 16.24 6.35 10.31
N TYR A 121 15.11 5.64 10.37
CA TYR A 121 14.31 5.47 11.58
C TYR A 121 14.87 4.44 12.58
N LEU A 122 15.45 3.34 12.10
CA LEU A 122 15.97 2.25 12.97
C LEU A 122 17.23 2.64 13.78
N ALA A 123 17.74 3.87 13.64
CA ALA A 123 18.95 4.32 14.30
C ALA A 123 18.72 4.87 15.73
N THR A 124 17.46 5.08 16.15
CA THR A 124 17.11 5.66 17.45
C THR A 124 16.84 4.58 18.51
N ALA A 125 17.90 3.86 18.90
CA ALA A 125 17.80 2.86 19.97
C ALA A 125 17.46 3.52 21.32
N THR A 126 16.52 2.94 22.06
CA THR A 126 16.10 3.36 23.40
C THR A 126 15.80 2.13 24.24
N ASP A 127 16.14 2.18 25.53
CA ASP A 127 15.89 1.08 26.48
C ASP A 127 14.55 1.23 27.23
N ASP A 128 13.83 2.34 27.01
CA ASP A 128 12.54 2.60 27.64
C ASP A 128 11.42 1.76 26.98
N PRO A 129 10.69 0.91 27.73
CA PRO A 129 9.67 0.03 27.17
C PRO A 129 8.54 0.75 26.42
N ASN A 130 8.12 1.93 26.89
CA ASN A 130 7.06 2.71 26.27
C ASN A 130 7.55 3.33 24.95
N LEU A 131 8.80 3.79 24.92
CA LEU A 131 9.42 4.34 23.72
C LEU A 131 9.71 3.26 22.67
N VAL A 132 10.12 2.07 23.10
CA VAL A 132 10.27 0.89 22.24
C VAL A 132 8.94 0.49 21.61
N LEU A 133 7.84 0.53 22.38
CA LEU A 133 6.50 0.23 21.86
C LEU A 133 6.09 1.21 20.74
N VAL A 134 6.27 2.51 20.96
CA VAL A 134 6.03 3.54 19.95
C VAL A 134 6.87 3.28 18.71
N ALA A 135 8.10 2.81 18.89
CA ALA A 135 9.00 2.57 17.78
C ALA A 135 8.68 1.32 16.95
N ASN A 136 8.21 0.27 17.62
CA ASN A 136 7.71 -0.94 16.96
C ASN A 136 6.47 -0.63 16.11
N LEU A 137 5.53 0.16 16.65
CA LEU A 137 4.35 0.61 15.91
C LEU A 137 4.74 1.33 14.61
N LEU A 138 5.63 2.33 14.69
CA LEU A 138 6.05 3.08 13.51
C LEU A 138 6.76 2.17 12.47
N SER A 139 7.56 1.21 12.95
CA SER A 139 8.18 0.20 12.09
C SER A 139 7.13 -0.66 11.37
N GLU A 140 6.09 -1.09 12.08
CA GLU A 140 5.01 -1.92 11.56
C GLU A 140 4.13 -1.17 10.55
N VAL A 141 3.79 0.09 10.85
CA VAL A 141 3.14 1.01 9.91
C VAL A 141 3.94 1.12 8.62
N LEU A 142 5.26 1.36 8.71
CA LEU A 142 6.11 1.50 7.54
C LEU A 142 6.21 0.20 6.71
N VAL A 143 6.29 -0.95 7.37
CA VAL A 143 6.27 -2.27 6.72
C VAL A 143 4.94 -2.50 6.01
N THR A 144 3.83 -2.10 6.63
CA THR A 144 2.48 -2.19 6.07
C THR A 144 2.35 -1.34 4.82
N ILE A 145 2.71 -0.05 4.87
CA ILE A 145 2.72 0.85 3.70
C ILE A 145 3.60 0.27 2.59
N LEU A 146 4.81 -0.20 2.91
CA LEU A 146 5.71 -0.79 1.93
C LEU A 146 5.10 -2.03 1.26
N SER A 147 4.39 -2.86 2.02
CA SER A 147 3.76 -4.08 1.54
C SER A 147 2.55 -3.77 0.63
N ILE A 148 1.75 -2.75 0.98
CA ILE A 148 0.69 -2.22 0.12
C ILE A 148 1.27 -1.71 -1.20
N VAL A 149 2.31 -0.85 -1.15
CA VAL A 149 2.92 -0.32 -2.38
C VAL A 149 3.56 -1.43 -3.22
N LYS A 150 4.12 -2.48 -2.60
CA LYS A 150 4.64 -3.66 -3.32
C LYS A 150 3.52 -4.46 -3.99
N SER A 151 2.38 -4.66 -3.33
CA SER A 151 1.25 -5.41 -3.91
C SER A 151 0.69 -4.73 -5.17
N LEU A 152 0.84 -3.41 -5.29
CA LEU A 152 0.50 -2.68 -6.53
C LEU A 152 1.32 -3.16 -7.74
N SER A 153 2.57 -3.59 -7.55
CA SER A 153 3.41 -4.11 -8.65
C SER A 153 2.80 -5.35 -9.31
N SER A 154 2.11 -6.16 -8.51
CA SER A 154 1.35 -7.32 -8.97
C SER A 154 -0.01 -6.93 -9.55
N LEU A 155 -0.67 -5.90 -9.03
CA LEU A 155 -1.94 -5.39 -9.59
C LEU A 155 -1.79 -4.85 -11.01
N ILE A 156 -0.69 -4.16 -11.29
CA ILE A 156 -0.38 -3.67 -12.64
C ILE A 156 0.10 -4.77 -13.60
N SER A 157 0.17 -6.02 -13.15
CA SER A 157 0.54 -7.16 -13.97
C SER A 157 -0.72 -7.83 -14.50
N MET A 158 -0.91 -7.78 -15.83
CA MET A 158 -2.12 -8.31 -16.48
C MET A 158 -2.27 -9.82 -16.22
N PRO A 159 -3.44 -10.29 -15.77
CA PRO A 159 -3.68 -11.72 -15.55
C PRO A 159 -3.43 -12.52 -16.84
N TYR A 160 -2.50 -13.47 -16.82
CA TYR A 160 -2.29 -14.39 -17.94
C TYR A 160 -3.22 -15.61 -17.76
N PRO A 161 -3.86 -16.14 -18.82
CA PRO A 161 -4.53 -17.42 -18.76
C PRO A 161 -3.46 -18.50 -18.56
N GLN A 162 -3.37 -19.05 -17.35
CA GLN A 162 -2.48 -20.17 -17.10
C GLN A 162 -3.12 -21.44 -17.68
N GLU A 163 -2.66 -21.87 -18.86
CA GLU A 163 -2.89 -23.25 -19.31
C GLU A 163 -2.05 -24.19 -18.43
N GLY A 164 -2.70 -24.93 -17.53
CA GLY A 164 -2.07 -26.04 -16.82
C GLY A 164 -2.37 -26.12 -15.32
N ARG A 165 -3.14 -27.17 -14.97
CA ARG A 165 -3.40 -27.79 -13.66
C ARG A 165 -2.87 -27.12 -12.37
N SER A 166 -3.86 -26.78 -11.53
CA SER A 166 -3.91 -26.93 -10.07
C SER A 166 -2.81 -26.33 -9.20
N LYS A 167 -3.07 -25.12 -8.65
CA LYS A 167 -2.90 -24.74 -7.22
C LYS A 167 -3.86 -23.59 -6.86
N PRO A 168 -4.28 -23.42 -5.59
CA PRO A 168 -5.00 -22.23 -5.15
C PRO A 168 -4.17 -20.99 -5.50
N MET A 169 -4.80 -20.05 -6.18
CA MET A 169 -4.16 -18.94 -6.88
C MET A 169 -3.61 -17.93 -5.87
N GLU A 170 -2.29 -17.79 -5.78
CA GLU A 170 -1.65 -16.65 -5.12
C GLU A 170 -2.06 -15.38 -5.89
N MET A 171 -2.99 -14.59 -5.33
CA MET A 171 -3.66 -13.46 -5.99
C MET A 171 -2.71 -12.39 -6.57
N PHE A 172 -1.43 -12.42 -6.17
CA PHE A 172 -0.42 -11.41 -6.50
C PHE A 172 0.90 -11.96 -7.07
N LYS A 173 1.03 -13.27 -7.37
CA LYS A 173 2.20 -13.77 -8.13
C LYS A 173 1.96 -13.73 -9.64
N LEU A 174 1.92 -12.51 -10.18
CA LEU A 174 2.06 -12.30 -11.60
C LEU A 174 3.47 -11.83 -11.92
N LYS A 175 4.31 -12.77 -12.39
CA LYS A 175 5.58 -12.42 -13.03
C LYS A 175 5.30 -11.46 -14.17
N LEU A 176 6.06 -10.37 -14.21
CA LEU A 176 5.94 -9.34 -15.22
C LEU A 176 6.58 -9.83 -16.53
N THR A 177 5.85 -10.62 -17.29
CA THR A 177 6.23 -10.93 -18.68
C THR A 177 5.78 -9.77 -19.56
N ARG A 178 6.69 -9.28 -20.40
CA ARG A 178 6.40 -8.28 -21.44
C ARG A 178 5.29 -8.84 -22.33
N MET A 179 4.08 -8.32 -22.18
CA MET A 179 2.99 -8.64 -23.09
C MET A 179 2.83 -7.46 -24.03
N ASP A 180 3.75 -7.38 -24.99
CA ASP A 180 3.67 -6.38 -26.05
C ASP A 180 2.52 -6.68 -27.02
N SER A 181 1.84 -7.82 -26.86
CA SER A 181 0.66 -8.18 -27.66
C SER A 181 -0.50 -8.59 -26.76
N LEU A 182 -1.45 -7.67 -26.58
CA LEU A 182 -2.78 -7.96 -26.03
C LEU A 182 -3.66 -8.75 -27.01
N LEU A 183 -3.07 -9.14 -28.16
CA LEU A 183 -3.62 -10.05 -29.17
C LEU A 183 -3.81 -11.48 -28.64
N ALA A 184 -3.07 -11.89 -27.60
CA ALA A 184 -3.16 -13.23 -27.00
C ALA A 184 -4.44 -13.46 -26.18
N TRP A 185 -5.26 -12.42 -25.98
CA TRP A 185 -6.56 -12.51 -25.31
C TRP A 185 -7.70 -12.96 -26.24
N GLY A 186 -7.35 -13.42 -27.45
CA GLY A 186 -8.29 -14.10 -28.34
C GLY A 186 -8.94 -15.30 -27.63
N LYS A 187 -10.26 -15.22 -27.49
CA LYS A 187 -11.21 -16.26 -27.03
C LYS A 187 -11.18 -16.74 -25.58
N TYR A 188 -10.09 -16.59 -24.83
CA TYR A 188 -10.03 -17.08 -23.44
C TYR A 188 -10.49 -16.02 -22.41
N ASP A 189 -11.82 -15.97 -22.26
CA ASP A 189 -12.61 -15.49 -21.13
C ASP A 189 -12.40 -14.05 -20.62
N ALA A 190 -12.84 -13.08 -21.43
CA ALA A 190 -12.99 -11.68 -21.01
C ALA A 190 -13.90 -11.51 -19.78
N ALA A 191 -14.86 -12.42 -19.55
CA ALA A 191 -15.75 -12.37 -18.39
C ALA A 191 -15.00 -12.74 -17.09
N ALA A 192 -14.15 -13.77 -17.12
CA ALA A 192 -13.26 -14.10 -16.00
C ALA A 192 -12.32 -12.93 -15.66
N ALA A 193 -11.82 -12.21 -16.66
CA ALA A 193 -10.97 -11.04 -16.42
C ALA A 193 -11.73 -9.86 -15.82
N LEU A 194 -12.95 -9.57 -16.30
CA LEU A 194 -13.81 -8.56 -15.71
C LEU A 194 -14.10 -8.86 -14.23
N LYS A 195 -14.48 -10.11 -13.91
CA LYS A 195 -14.70 -10.55 -12.53
C LYS A 195 -13.47 -10.39 -11.65
N ARG A 196 -12.28 -10.69 -12.19
CA ARG A 196 -11.00 -10.48 -11.47
C ARG A 196 -10.70 -9.01 -11.26
N LEU A 197 -10.93 -8.15 -12.25
CA LEU A 197 -10.72 -6.71 -12.14
C LEU A 197 -11.68 -6.08 -11.11
N GLU A 198 -12.92 -6.56 -11.03
CA GLU A 198 -13.89 -6.16 -10.00
C GLU A 198 -13.45 -6.57 -8.60
N ALA A 199 -13.00 -7.81 -8.40
CA ALA A 199 -12.49 -8.26 -7.10
C ALA A 199 -11.27 -7.44 -6.65
N VAL A 200 -10.37 -7.12 -7.58
CA VAL A 200 -9.20 -6.27 -7.30
C VAL A 200 -9.62 -4.84 -6.93
N GLU A 201 -10.62 -4.28 -7.61
CA GLU A 201 -11.08 -2.93 -7.33
C GLU A 201 -11.63 -2.78 -5.91
N VAL A 202 -12.41 -3.76 -5.42
CA VAL A 202 -12.88 -3.78 -4.03
C VAL A 202 -11.71 -3.76 -3.05
N VAL A 203 -10.69 -4.61 -3.27
CA VAL A 203 -9.49 -4.63 -2.42
C VAL A 203 -8.75 -3.29 -2.47
N VAL A 204 -8.68 -2.63 -3.63
CA VAL A 204 -8.06 -1.30 -3.76
C VAL A 204 -8.82 -0.26 -2.93
N GLU A 205 -10.15 -0.29 -2.94
CA GLU A 205 -11.00 0.59 -2.12
C GLU A 205 -10.79 0.36 -0.62
N ASP A 206 -10.74 -0.90 -0.18
CA ASP A 206 -10.48 -1.25 1.22
C ASP A 206 -9.11 -0.73 1.67
N LEU A 207 -8.07 -0.93 0.84
CA LEU A 207 -6.72 -0.44 1.13
C LEU A 207 -6.62 1.10 1.15
N GLU A 208 -7.39 1.81 0.32
CA GLU A 208 -7.49 3.27 0.37
C GLU A 208 -8.07 3.73 1.72
N GLY A 209 -9.08 3.02 2.20
CA GLY A 209 -9.69 3.26 3.51
C GLY A 209 -8.71 3.02 4.66
N GLU A 210 -7.99 1.91 4.66
CA GLU A 210 -7.02 1.59 5.72
C GLU A 210 -5.86 2.59 5.76
N LEU A 211 -5.31 2.99 4.59
CA LEU A 211 -4.28 4.03 4.53
C LEU A 211 -4.75 5.38 5.04
N GLU A 212 -5.99 5.76 4.75
CA GLU A 212 -6.60 6.99 5.25
C GLU A 212 -6.71 6.97 6.78
N GLN A 213 -7.13 5.84 7.38
CA GLN A 213 -7.19 5.75 8.82
C GLN A 213 -5.79 5.73 9.46
N MET A 214 -4.83 5.01 8.88
CA MET A 214 -3.43 5.02 9.32
C MET A 214 -2.85 6.44 9.29
N PHE A 215 -3.10 7.20 8.21
CA PHE A 215 -2.71 8.61 8.10
C PHE A 215 -3.24 9.42 9.29
N ARG A 216 -4.54 9.34 9.59
CA ARG A 216 -5.14 10.12 10.69
C ARG A 216 -4.55 9.77 12.05
N ARG A 217 -4.32 8.48 12.31
CA ARG A 217 -3.70 8.03 13.57
C ARG A 217 -2.25 8.51 13.69
N LEU A 218 -1.47 8.53 12.61
CA LEU A 218 -0.11 9.10 12.60
C LEU A 218 -0.10 10.61 12.90
N ILE A 219 -1.08 11.35 12.36
CA ILE A 219 -1.24 12.78 12.68
C ILE A 219 -1.58 12.96 14.17
N ARG A 220 -2.42 12.09 14.73
CA ARG A 220 -2.72 12.08 16.17
C ARG A 220 -1.47 11.81 17.01
N THR A 221 -0.70 10.78 16.67
CA THR A 221 0.58 10.44 17.32
C THR A 221 1.53 11.64 17.30
N ARG A 222 1.67 12.31 16.14
CA ARG A 222 2.47 13.53 16.01
C ARG A 222 1.97 14.63 16.94
N ALA A 223 0.67 14.91 16.95
CA ALA A 223 0.09 15.96 17.78
C ALA A 223 0.35 15.70 19.29
N SER A 224 0.20 14.46 19.75
CA SER A 224 0.52 14.08 21.13
C SER A 224 1.98 14.35 21.48
N LEU A 225 2.90 13.92 20.63
CA LEU A 225 4.35 14.13 20.84
C LEU A 225 4.71 15.61 20.84
N LEU A 226 4.15 16.39 19.91
CA LEU A 226 4.35 17.85 19.87
C LEU A 226 3.80 18.52 21.14
N ASN A 227 2.66 18.08 21.65
CA ASN A 227 2.11 18.59 22.90
C ASN A 227 3.02 18.25 24.10
N ILE A 228 3.67 17.09 24.11
CA ILE A 228 4.61 16.72 25.18
C ILE A 228 5.82 17.66 25.20
N ILE A 229 6.44 17.94 24.04
CA ILE A 229 7.66 18.76 23.95
C ILE A 229 7.42 20.28 24.08
N THR A 230 6.18 20.75 23.88
CA THR A 230 5.81 22.18 23.96
C THR A 230 5.24 22.58 25.32
N SER A 231 5.14 21.63 26.25
CA SER A 231 4.54 21.84 27.57
C SER A 231 5.53 22.17 28.67
#